data_AF-A0A161X472-F1
#
_entry.id   AF-A0A161X472-F1
#
_cell.length_a   1.000
_cell.length_b   1.000
_cell.length_c   1.000
_cell.angle_alpha   90.00
_cell.angle_beta   90.00
_cell.angle_gamma   90.00
#
_symmetry.space_group_name_H-M   'P 1'
#
loop_
_entity.id
_entity.type
_entity.pdbx_description
1 polymer ?
#
loop_
_entity_poly.entity_id
_entity_poly.type
_entity_poly.pdbx_seq_one_letter_code
_entity_poly.pdbx_strand_id
1 'polypeptide(L)' 'MKRPRRLTRAEKILLTKEGHNPKYFLRLMRTAEYYEFIEVSSGKILTLRR' A
#
# COMPACT_ATOMS: atom_id res chain seq x y z
N MET A 1 17.19 3.28 -3.44
CA MET A 1 15.77 3.21 -3.03
C MET A 1 15.16 1.89 -3.49
N LYS A 2 14.51 1.11 -2.61
CA LYS A 2 13.81 -0.12 -3.01
C LYS A 2 12.66 0.25 -3.94
N ARG A 3 12.57 -0.38 -5.12
CA ARG A 3 11.49 -0.09 -6.09
C ARG A 3 10.13 -0.48 -5.50
N PRO A 4 9.07 0.33 -5.71
CA PRO A 4 7.73 -0.03 -5.29
C PRO A 4 7.32 -1.38 -5.87
N ARG A 5 6.66 -2.22 -5.08
CA ARG A 5 6.22 -3.56 -5.48
C ARG A 5 4.72 -3.60 -5.69
N ARG A 6 4.27 -4.48 -6.59
CA ARG A 6 2.85 -4.81 -6.74
C ARG A 6 2.29 -5.37 -5.42
N LEU A 7 1.03 -5.06 -5.16
CA LEU A 7 0.31 -5.50 -3.97
C LEU A 7 0.00 -7.00 -4.01
N THR A 8 0.16 -7.67 -2.88
CA THR A 8 -0.34 -9.02 -2.63
C THR A 8 -1.85 -9.03 -2.42
N ARG A 9 -2.48 -10.21 -2.45
CA ARG A 9 -3.93 -10.34 -2.20
C ARG A 9 -4.34 -9.80 -0.83
N ALA A 10 -3.54 -10.06 0.21
CA ALA A 10 -3.81 -9.57 1.57
C ALA A 10 -3.74 -8.04 1.64
N GLU A 11 -2.72 -7.43 1.02
CA GLU A 11 -2.57 -5.96 0.97
C GLU A 11 -3.71 -5.29 0.19
N LYS A 12 -4.20 -5.93 -0.88
CA LYS A 12 -5.39 -5.45 -1.61
C LYS A 12 -6.63 -5.46 -0.71
N ILE A 13 -6.85 -6.54 0.05
CA ILE A 13 -7.98 -6.65 0.98
C ILE A 13 -7.87 -5.57 2.06
N LEU A 14 -6.67 -5.35 2.61
CA LEU A 14 -6.42 -4.31 3.61
C LEU A 14 -6.80 -2.92 3.07
N LEU A 15 -6.29 -2.54 1.91
CA LEU A 15 -6.62 -1.26 1.27
C LEU A 15 -8.12 -1.11 1.00
N THR A 16 -8.78 -2.17 0.54
CA THR A 16 -10.24 -2.14 0.33
C THR A 16 -11.02 -1.97 1.63
N LYS A 17 -10.58 -2.59 2.73
CA LYS A 17 -11.22 -2.42 4.05
C LYS A 17 -11.11 -0.99 4.57
N GLU A 18 -10.00 -0.33 4.28
CA GLU A 18 -9.77 1.09 4.61
C GLU A 18 -10.43 2.06 3.61
N GLY A 19 -11.21 1.56 2.65
CA GLY A 19 -11.95 2.38 1.69
C GLY A 19 -11.14 2.86 0.48
N HIS A 20 -9.93 2.31 0.27
CA HIS A 20 -9.08 2.65 -0.87
C HIS A 20 -9.23 1.64 -2.02
N ASN A 21 -9.08 2.12 -3.26
CA ASN A 21 -9.03 1.25 -4.43
C ASN A 21 -7.59 0.76 -4.67
N PRO A 22 -7.28 -0.54 -4.48
CA PRO A 22 -5.91 -1.05 -4.54
C PRO A 22 -5.23 -0.90 -5.90
N LYS A 23 -6.00 -0.70 -6.98
CA LYS A 23 -5.43 -0.50 -8.34
C LYS A 23 -4.54 0.73 -8.43
N TYR A 24 -4.76 1.72 -7.57
CA TYR A 24 -3.99 2.96 -7.55
C TYR A 24 -2.81 2.93 -6.60
N PHE A 25 -2.51 1.80 -5.95
CA PHE A 25 -1.47 1.74 -4.93
C PHE A 25 -0.37 0.73 -5.26
N LEU A 26 0.85 1.07 -4.88
CA LEU A 26 2.00 0.17 -4.85
C LEU A 26 2.54 0.11 -3.42
N ARG A 27 3.14 -1.02 -3.05
CA ARG A 27 3.79 -1.14 -1.74
C ARG A 27 5.19 -0.54 -1.79
N LEU A 28 5.47 0.42 -0.91
CA LEU A 28 6.79 0.97 -0.66
C LEU A 28 7.54 0.13 0.37
N MET A 29 6.94 -0.03 1.56
CA MET A 29 7.57 -0.65 2.70
C MET A 29 6.60 -1.59 3.43
N ARG A 30 7.18 -2.55 4.14
CA ARG A 30 6.48 -3.41 5.09
C ARG A 30 7.40 -3.63 6.27
N THR A 31 6.91 -3.35 7.47
CA THR A 31 7.58 -3.62 8.73
C THR A 31 6.81 -4.71 9.50
N ALA A 32 7.20 -4.95 10.75
CA ALA A 32 6.43 -5.79 11.66
C ALA A 32 5.08 -5.16 12.02
N GLU A 33 5.01 -3.83 12.05
CA GLU A 33 3.89 -3.06 12.60
C GLU A 33 2.97 -2.44 11.54
N TYR A 34 3.53 -2.06 10.38
CA TYR A 34 2.79 -1.31 9.36
C TYR A 34 3.22 -1.63 7.93
N TYR A 35 2.39 -1.20 6.99
CA TYR A 35 2.65 -1.12 5.57
C TYR A 35 2.69 0.34 5.14
N GLU A 36 3.58 0.66 4.20
CA GLU A 36 3.55 1.93 3.47
C GLU A 36 3.19 1.66 2.02
N PHE A 37 2.18 2.37 1.54
CA PHE A 37 1.72 2.34 0.17
C PHE A 37 1.93 3.70 -0.47
N ILE A 38 2.23 3.74 -1.75
CA ILE A 38 2.24 4.96 -2.55
C ILE A 38 1.08 4.92 -3.54
N GLU A 39 0.31 5.99 -3.58
CA GLU A 39 -0.70 6.19 -4.61
C GLU A 39 0.00 6.60 -5.92
N VAL A 40 -0.23 5.85 -6.99
CA VAL A 40 0.43 6.02 -8.28
C VAL A 40 0.08 7.35 -8.95
N SER A 41 -1.15 7.82 -8.78
CA SER A 41 -1.66 9.06 -9.40
C SER A 41 -1.13 10.32 -8.71
N SER A 42 -1.07 10.32 -7.38
CA SER A 42 -0.78 11.52 -6.59
C SER A 42 0.61 11.52 -5.94
N GLY A 43 1.29 10.37 -5.89
CA GLY A 43 2.53 10.18 -5.16
C GLY A 43 2.37 10.18 -3.64
N LYS A 44 1.13 10.29 -3.11
CA LYS A 44 0.88 10.33 -1.67
C LYS A 44 1.21 8.99 -1.02
N ILE A 45 1.79 9.06 0.17
CA ILE A 45 2.09 7.89 0.98
C ILE A 45 0.94 7.66 1.96
N LEU A 46 0.47 6.42 2.01
CA LEU A 46 -0.52 5.92 2.95
C LEU A 46 0.14 4.87 3.85
N THR A 47 0.08 5.10 5.16
CA THR A 47 0.61 4.17 6.15
C THR A 47 -0.55 3.46 6.85
N LEU A 48 -0.60 2.14 6.76
CA LEU A 48 -1.63 1.30 7.40
C LEU A 48 -1.01 0.34 8.39
N ARG A 49 -1.64 0.17 9.56
CA ARG A 49 -1.22 -0.84 10.52
C ARG A 49 -1.45 -2.24 9.94
N ARG A 50 -0.55 -3.15 10.27
CA ARG A 50 -0.55 -4.52 9.77
C ARG A 50 -1.51 -5.44 10.53
#